data_AF-A0A7W8J898-F1
#
_entry.id   AF-A0A7W8J898-F1
#
_cell.length_a   1.000
_cell.length_b   1.000
_cell.length_c   1.000
_cell.angle_alpha   90.00
_cell.angle_beta   90.00
_cell.angle_gamma   90.00
#
_symmetry.space_group_name_H-M   'P 1'
#
loop_
_entity.id
_entity.type
_entity.pdbx_description
1 polymer ?
#
loop_
_entity_poly.entity_id
_entity_poly.type
_entity_poly.pdbx_seq_one_letter_code
_entity_poly.pdbx_strand_id
1 'polypeptide(L)'
;MKPPLRTKSVGTKVSEAEFAMLEQRARGAGKTLSEWVRDALLIAPADGGMESGEVILAELLALRSLFLNLSFRTAKGEPMVESELRGLIERADATKVERARERLQAVRPVLRKTQLEEAAGDGGMGA
;
A
#
# COMPACT_ATOMS: atom_id res chain seq x y z
N MET A 1 15.24 20.70 24.71
CA MET A 1 15.67 21.66 23.67
C MET A 1 14.46 22.12 22.89
N LYS A 2 14.40 23.39 22.47
CA LYS A 2 13.27 23.93 21.69
C LYS A 2 13.42 23.47 20.22
N PRO A 3 12.34 23.05 19.53
CA PRO A 3 12.43 22.66 18.12
C PRO A 3 12.92 23.83 17.24
N PRO A 4 13.72 23.57 16.19
CA PRO A 4 14.16 24.61 15.28
C PRO A 4 12.96 25.27 14.57
N LEU A 5 13.04 26.58 14.37
CA LEU A 5 12.00 27.34 13.69
C LEU A 5 11.92 26.95 12.21
N ARG A 6 10.70 26.77 11.72
CA ARG A 6 10.39 26.46 10.32
C ARG A 6 10.23 27.77 9.56
N THR A 7 11.19 28.12 8.69
CA THR A 7 11.27 29.44 8.01
C THR A 7 11.08 29.39 6.49
N LYS A 8 10.81 28.21 5.94
CA LYS A 8 10.61 27.98 4.51
C LYS A 8 9.22 27.42 4.25
N SER A 9 8.67 27.74 3.08
CA SER A 9 7.35 27.29 2.62
C SER A 9 7.48 26.53 1.31
N VAL A 10 6.67 25.50 1.14
CA VAL A 10 6.48 24.75 -0.11
C VAL A 10 5.00 24.92 -0.48
N GLY A 11 4.73 25.28 -1.74
CA GLY A 11 3.36 25.58 -2.20
C GLY A 11 3.09 25.03 -3.59
N THR A 12 1.82 24.69 -3.84
CA THR A 12 1.29 24.32 -5.16
C THR A 12 -0.12 24.88 -5.28
N LYS A 13 -0.56 25.15 -6.51
CA LYS A 13 -1.97 25.50 -6.77
C LYS A 13 -2.80 24.21 -6.77
N VAL A 14 -3.99 24.29 -6.19
CA VAL A 14 -4.99 23.23 -6.19
C VAL A 14 -6.33 23.85 -6.54
N SER A 15 -7.22 23.07 -7.14
CA SER A 15 -8.63 23.41 -7.28
C SER A 15 -9.33 23.44 -5.92
N GLU A 16 -10.53 24.02 -5.88
CA GLU A 16 -11.35 24.07 -4.67
C GLU A 16 -11.72 22.67 -4.15
N ALA A 17 -12.07 21.75 -5.07
CA ALA A 17 -12.35 20.36 -4.73
C ALA A 17 -11.13 19.66 -4.11
N GLU A 18 -9.94 19.83 -4.70
CA GLU A 18 -8.71 19.29 -4.15
C GLU A 18 -8.40 19.88 -2.76
N PHE A 19 -8.63 21.18 -2.57
CA PHE A 19 -8.42 21.83 -1.28
C PHE A 19 -9.35 21.25 -0.19
N ALA A 20 -10.65 21.09 -0.49
CA ALA A 20 -11.62 20.50 0.43
C ALA A 20 -11.26 19.06 0.83
N MET A 21 -10.78 18.25 -0.12
CA MET A 21 -10.28 16.90 0.15
C MET A 21 -9.08 16.89 1.10
N LEU A 22 -8.13 17.81 0.91
CA LEU A 22 -6.95 17.93 1.77
C LEU A 22 -7.35 18.33 3.19
N GLU A 23 -8.30 19.25 3.34
CA GLU A 23 -8.85 19.63 4.65
C GLU A 23 -9.56 18.46 5.34
N GLN A 24 -10.38 17.69 4.61
CA GLN A 24 -11.07 16.53 5.16
C GLN A 24 -10.07 15.48 5.68
N ARG A 25 -9.00 15.21 4.93
CA ARG A 25 -7.92 14.30 5.35
C ARG A 25 -7.19 14.80 6.59
N ALA A 26 -6.89 16.10 6.65
CA ALA A 26 -6.26 16.71 7.82
C ALA A 26 -7.16 16.60 9.06
N ARG A 27 -8.46 16.92 8.92
CA ARG A 27 -9.47 16.76 9.98
C ARG A 27 -9.58 15.30 10.44
N GLY A 28 -9.65 14.34 9.51
CA GLY A 28 -9.70 12.91 9.82
C GLY A 28 -8.47 12.40 10.58
N ALA A 29 -7.32 13.05 10.41
CA ALA A 29 -6.10 12.78 11.15
C ALA A 29 -5.95 13.60 12.45
N GLY A 30 -6.92 14.45 12.79
CA GLY A 30 -6.86 15.34 13.97
C GLY A 30 -5.76 16.41 13.91
N LYS A 31 -5.36 16.84 12.70
CA LYS A 31 -4.25 17.77 12.47
C LYS A 31 -4.72 19.03 11.75
N THR A 32 -3.96 20.12 11.88
CA THR A 32 -4.12 21.25 10.96
C THR A 32 -3.68 20.86 9.55
N LEU A 33 -4.18 21.56 8.54
CA LEU A 33 -3.81 21.30 7.15
C LEU A 33 -2.29 21.38 6.94
N SER A 34 -1.62 22.38 7.53
CA SER A 34 -0.17 22.56 7.39
C SER A 34 0.67 21.51 8.10
N GLU A 35 0.17 20.92 9.20
CA GLU A 35 0.82 19.78 9.86
C GLU A 35 0.63 18.52 9.04
N TRP A 36 -0.60 18.26 8.59
CA TRP A 36 -0.91 17.09 7.80
C TRP A 36 -0.15 17.06 6.47
N VAL A 37 -0.13 18.15 5.70
CA VAL A 37 0.59 18.22 4.41
C VAL A 37 2.09 18.03 4.61
N ARG A 38 2.66 18.63 5.66
CA ARG A 38 4.07 18.47 5.98
C ARG A 38 4.40 17.02 6.30
N ASP A 39 3.62 16.38 7.16
CA ASP A 39 3.82 14.98 7.51
C ASP A 39 3.64 14.10 6.28
N ALA A 40 2.63 14.36 5.45
CA ALA A 40 2.42 13.66 4.19
C ALA A 40 3.63 13.78 3.26
N LEU A 41 4.26 14.96 3.14
CA LEU A 41 5.44 15.17 2.29
C LEU A 41 6.75 14.64 2.89
N LEU A 42 6.89 14.64 4.22
CA LEU A 42 8.10 14.13 4.90
C LEU A 42 8.07 12.62 5.12
N ILE A 43 6.87 12.04 5.28
CA ILE A 43 6.65 10.60 5.47
C ILE A 43 6.32 9.92 4.14
N ALA A 44 5.93 10.67 3.10
CA ALA A 44 5.83 10.14 1.74
C ALA A 44 7.11 9.38 1.46
N PRO A 45 7.04 8.04 1.34
CA PRO A 45 8.23 7.28 1.05
C PRO A 45 8.72 7.79 -0.30
N ALA A 46 10.03 7.95 -0.46
CA ALA A 46 10.59 8.41 -1.74
C ALA A 46 10.03 7.59 -2.92
N ASP A 47 9.67 6.32 -2.65
CA ASP A 47 9.08 5.37 -3.58
C ASP A 47 7.62 4.93 -3.24
N GLY A 48 6.93 5.71 -2.39
CA GLY A 48 5.48 5.64 -2.20
C GLY A 48 4.92 4.40 -1.51
N GLY A 49 5.37 4.04 -0.29
CA GLY A 49 4.72 3.08 0.62
C GLY A 49 4.59 1.64 0.10
N MET A 50 5.04 1.43 -1.13
CA MET A 50 4.91 0.21 -1.88
C MET A 50 5.77 -0.88 -1.26
N GLU A 51 6.93 -0.52 -0.70
CA GLU A 51 7.88 -1.48 -0.14
C GLU A 51 7.28 -2.28 1.04
N SER A 52 6.63 -1.63 2.01
CA SER A 52 6.04 -2.37 3.14
C SER A 52 4.83 -3.22 2.72
N GLY A 53 3.97 -2.69 1.85
CA GLY A 53 2.81 -3.43 1.33
C GLY A 53 3.22 -4.60 0.42
N GLU A 54 4.26 -4.41 -0.38
CA GLU A 54 4.85 -5.43 -1.26
C GLU A 54 5.46 -6.56 -0.45
N VAL A 55 6.24 -6.24 0.60
CA VAL A 55 6.82 -7.24 1.49
C VAL A 55 5.72 -8.06 2.16
N ILE A 56 4.70 -7.42 2.74
CA ILE A 56 3.58 -8.13 3.39
C ILE A 56 2.85 -9.02 2.38
N LEU A 57 2.56 -8.51 1.18
CA LEU A 57 1.89 -9.28 0.15
C LEU A 57 2.74 -10.46 -0.35
N ALA A 58 4.05 -10.27 -0.47
CA ALA A 58 5.00 -11.32 -0.84
C ALA A 58 4.97 -12.46 0.20
N GLU A 59 5.11 -12.14 1.49
CA GLU A 59 5.05 -13.15 2.56
C GLU A 59 3.69 -13.86 2.59
N LEU A 60 2.58 -13.15 2.39
CA LEU A 60 1.25 -13.76 2.36
C LEU A 60 1.05 -14.70 1.16
N LEU A 61 1.57 -14.34 -0.01
CA LEU A 61 1.53 -15.18 -1.21
C LEU A 61 2.41 -16.43 -1.05
N ALA A 62 3.59 -16.30 -0.45
CA ALA A 62 4.45 -17.42 -0.11
C ALA A 62 3.76 -18.38 0.86
N LEU A 63 3.19 -17.84 1.95
CA LEU A 63 2.43 -18.62 2.94
C LEU A 63 1.24 -19.34 2.31
N ARG A 64 0.44 -18.65 1.49
CA ARG A 64 -0.69 -19.26 0.76
C ARG A 64 -0.23 -20.42 -0.12
N SER A 65 0.88 -20.24 -0.85
CA SER A 65 1.44 -21.28 -1.71
C SER A 65 1.86 -22.49 -0.91
N LEU A 66 2.62 -22.30 0.17
CA LEU A 66 3.06 -23.38 1.05
C LEU A 66 1.85 -24.09 1.67
N PHE A 67 0.89 -23.34 2.21
CA PHE A 67 -0.31 -23.88 2.84
C PHE A 67 -1.11 -24.78 1.90
N LEU A 68 -1.35 -24.35 0.65
CA LEU A 68 -2.10 -25.13 -0.32
C LEU A 68 -1.36 -26.40 -0.74
N ASN A 69 -0.04 -26.32 -0.97
CA ASN A 69 0.77 -27.49 -1.32
C ASN A 69 0.80 -28.52 -0.18
N LEU A 70 0.98 -28.07 1.06
CA LEU A 70 0.98 -28.94 2.23
C LEU A 70 -0.40 -29.58 2.44
N SER A 71 -1.46 -28.78 2.43
CA SER A 71 -2.84 -29.26 2.64
C SER A 71 -3.24 -30.31 1.61
N PHE A 72 -2.86 -30.12 0.34
CA PHE A 72 -3.17 -31.07 -0.72
C PHE A 72 -2.46 -32.41 -0.52
N ARG A 73 -1.19 -32.41 -0.12
CA ARG A 73 -0.43 -33.65 0.15
C ARG A 73 -0.94 -34.37 1.39
N THR A 74 -1.22 -33.62 2.46
CA THR A 74 -1.82 -34.17 3.68
C THR A 74 -3.17 -34.82 3.39
N ALA A 75 -4.02 -34.18 2.58
CA ALA A 75 -5.32 -34.74 2.19
C ALA A 75 -5.20 -36.05 1.38
N LYS A 76 -4.09 -36.24 0.65
CA LYS A 76 -3.80 -37.47 -0.09
C LYS A 76 -3.13 -38.56 0.76
N GLY A 77 -2.76 -38.27 2.01
CA GLY A 77 -2.02 -39.19 2.87
C GLY A 77 -0.58 -39.44 2.38
N GLU A 78 -0.05 -38.59 1.51
CA GLU A 78 1.31 -38.74 1.00
C GLU A 78 2.32 -38.23 2.04
N PRO A 79 3.27 -39.07 2.50
CA PRO A 79 4.34 -38.60 3.36
C PRO A 79 5.24 -37.63 2.60
N MET A 80 5.63 -36.54 3.25
CA MET A 80 6.56 -35.57 2.70
C MET A 80 7.92 -35.73 3.37
N VAL A 81 8.96 -35.91 2.56
CA VAL A 81 10.33 -35.93 3.08
C VAL A 81 10.87 -34.50 3.22
N GLU A 82 11.84 -34.31 4.12
CA GLU A 82 12.37 -32.99 4.45
C GLU A 82 12.91 -32.22 3.23
N SER A 83 13.57 -32.91 2.30
CA SER A 83 14.11 -32.31 1.09
C SER A 83 13.03 -31.71 0.19
N GLU A 84 11.84 -32.33 0.13
CA GLU A 84 10.70 -31.82 -0.64
C GLU A 84 10.11 -30.56 0.01
N LEU A 85 9.97 -30.56 1.34
CA LEU A 85 9.53 -29.38 2.08
C LEU A 85 10.49 -28.21 1.87
N ARG A 86 11.80 -28.48 1.96
CA ARG A 86 12.84 -27.47 1.74
C ARG A 86 12.76 -26.89 0.33
N GLY A 87 12.60 -27.73 -0.69
CA GLY A 87 12.42 -27.27 -2.07
C GLY A 87 11.12 -26.51 -2.33
N LEU A 88 10.06 -26.73 -1.52
CA LEU A 88 8.85 -25.89 -1.56
C LEU A 88 9.10 -24.50 -0.97
N ILE A 89 9.82 -24.43 0.16
CA ILE A 89 10.19 -23.17 0.82
C ILE A 89 11.08 -22.33 -0.11
N GLU A 90 12.14 -22.93 -0.65
CA GLU A 90 13.08 -22.23 -1.54
C GLU A 90 12.39 -21.64 -2.77
N ARG A 91 11.46 -22.38 -3.39
CA ARG A 91 10.67 -21.88 -4.53
C ARG A 91 9.71 -20.76 -4.14
N ALA A 92 9.08 -20.86 -2.97
CA ALA A 92 8.20 -19.82 -2.46
C ALA A 92 9.00 -18.53 -2.21
N ASP A 93 10.15 -18.64 -1.55
CA ASP A 93 11.02 -17.49 -1.26
C ASP A 93 11.63 -16.87 -2.52
N ALA A 94 12.02 -17.68 -3.50
CA ALA A 94 12.59 -17.18 -4.76
C ALA A 94 11.58 -16.37 -5.61
N THR A 95 10.29 -16.62 -5.45
CA THR A 95 9.25 -16.03 -6.33
C THR A 95 8.33 -15.02 -5.66
N LYS A 96 8.35 -14.92 -4.32
CA LYS A 96 7.35 -14.14 -3.56
C LYS A 96 7.31 -12.66 -3.88
N VAL A 97 8.47 -12.02 -4.05
CA VAL A 97 8.57 -10.58 -4.33
C VAL A 97 8.03 -10.26 -5.72
N GLU A 98 8.45 -11.01 -6.73
CA GLU A 98 7.99 -10.78 -8.11
C GLU A 98 6.48 -10.93 -8.23
N ARG A 99 5.92 -12.00 -7.63
CA ARG A 99 4.46 -12.21 -7.62
C ARG A 99 3.70 -11.11 -6.89
N ALA A 100 4.28 -10.53 -5.84
CA ALA A 100 3.68 -9.40 -5.15
C ALA A 100 3.67 -8.14 -6.04
N ARG A 101 4.77 -7.87 -6.75
CA ARG A 101 4.88 -6.75 -7.71
C ARG A 101 3.86 -6.87 -8.84
N GLU A 102 3.78 -8.04 -9.48
CA GLU A 102 2.79 -8.31 -10.52
C GLU A 102 1.37 -8.03 -10.02
N ARG A 103 1.06 -8.48 -8.80
CA ARG A 103 -0.26 -8.30 -8.20
C ARG A 103 -0.56 -6.84 -7.88
N LEU A 104 0.42 -6.10 -7.34
CA LEU A 104 0.27 -4.67 -7.07
C LEU A 104 0.10 -3.87 -8.36
N GLN A 105 0.89 -4.16 -9.40
CA GLN A 105 0.77 -3.50 -10.70
C GLN A 105 -0.60 -3.71 -11.34
N ALA A 106 -1.18 -4.92 -11.24
CA ALA A 106 -2.52 -5.21 -11.74
C ALA A 106 -3.62 -4.41 -11.04
N VAL A 107 -3.44 -4.02 -9.77
CA VAL A 107 -4.46 -3.33 -8.96
C VAL A 107 -4.30 -1.81 -8.99
N ARG A 108 -3.09 -1.28 -9.20
CA ARG A 108 -2.79 0.16 -9.28
C ARG A 108 -3.72 0.98 -10.20
N PRO A 109 -4.03 0.58 -11.45
CA PRO A 109 -4.90 1.38 -12.32
C PRO A 109 -6.35 1.46 -11.82
N VAL A 110 -6.83 0.43 -11.12
CA VAL A 110 -8.19 0.40 -10.56
C VAL A 110 -8.30 1.39 -9.41
N LEU A 111 -7.35 1.37 -8.46
CA LEU A 111 -7.34 2.29 -7.31
C LEU A 111 -7.29 3.76 -7.75
N ARG A 112 -6.45 4.07 -8.74
CA ARG A 112 -6.30 5.44 -9.25
C ARG A 112 -7.58 5.95 -9.92
N LYS A 113 -8.29 5.07 -10.64
CA LYS A 113 -9.57 5.40 -11.28
C LYS A 113 -10.67 5.66 -10.25
N THR A 114 -10.81 4.79 -9.26
CA THR A 114 -11.79 4.94 -8.17
C THR A 114 -11.57 6.25 -7.40
N GLN A 115 -10.32 6.58 -7.07
CA GLN A 115 -10.00 7.83 -6.36
C GLN A 115 -10.32 9.11 -7.16
N LEU A 116 -10.20 9.07 -8.49
CA LEU A 116 -10.54 10.20 -9.36
C LEU A 116 -12.05 10.33 -9.57
N GLU A 117 -12.78 9.22 -9.66
CA GLU A 117 -14.24 9.21 -9.80
C GLU A 117 -14.94 9.66 -8.51
N GLU A 118 -14.46 9.22 -7.34
CA GLU A 118 -14.94 9.71 -6.03
C GLU A 118 -14.68 11.21 -5.85
N ALA A 119 -13.53 11.72 -6.31
CA ALA A 119 -13.21 13.15 -6.26
C ALA A 119 -14.10 14.00 -7.20
N ALA A 120 -14.57 13.43 -8.31
CA ALA A 120 -15.43 14.12 -9.27
C ALA A 120 -16.92 14.10 -8.89
N GLY A 121 -17.36 13.09 -8.13
CA GLY A 121 -18.78 12.90 -7.78
C GLY A 121 -19.32 13.84 -6.70
N ASP A 122 -18.46 14.40 -5.84
CA ASP A 122 -18.88 15.22 -4.69
C ASP A 122 -19.01 16.72 -5.01
N GLY A 123 -18.60 17.16 -6.22
CA GLY A 123 -18.66 18.56 -6.66
C GLY A 123 -19.98 19.01 -7.30
N GLY A 124 -21.02 18.16 -7.30
CA GLY A 124 -22.21 18.32 -8.13
C GLY A 124 -23.50 18.76 -7.42
N MET A 125 -23.48 19.09 -6.11
CA MET A 125 -24.70 19.49 -5.40
C MET A 125 -24.49 20.78 -4.59
N GLY A 126 -24.65 21.91 -5.27
CA GLY A 126 -24.59 23.24 -4.66
C GLY A 126 -24.75 24.35 -5.70
N ALA A 127 -25.95 24.43 -6.27
CA ALA A 127 -26.45 25.62 -6.99
C ALA A 127 -27.38 26.40 -6.07
#